data_AF-K2FA55-F1
#
_entry.id   AF-K2FA55-F1
#
_cell.length_a   1.000
_cell.length_b   1.000
_cell.length_c   1.000
_cell.angle_alpha   90.00
_cell.angle_beta   90.00
_cell.angle_gamma   90.00
#
_symmetry.space_group_name_H-M   'P 1'
#
loop_
_entity.id
_entity.type
_entity.pdbx_description
1 polymer ?
#
loop_
_entity_poly.entity_id
_entity_poly.type
_entity_poly.pdbx_seq_one_letter_code
_entity_poly.pdbx_strand_id
1 'polypeptide(L)'
;MKKRLVLILPFLSIFIFSGCSLSAPVKEKTSLGGFEVFDVRQERGSLWKTADGGHTFESKSQINEQNMISSADILSIDYHPQKPKVIYVSSVESGIFKTENAGETWQPIAFPPKKIYSFLLDRSDPDNRMFAAGVVSDWGKIFRTKDGGANWEEVYTEPGQKVTITSLAQHPRETNVIFAGTSKGTVVKSVDAGDTWKNIGSEVDGLVSHIAFDSRKNPSTYLLMFDKKFYYSSNGGSEWIDWEKEKDKEVSDMQKKAADAAQKGNTSQAKSLREKASDLSKRNKENKMPSGIVSITADPTLSGVVYAGTKNGFFRGVEHGKYWYEINIIESGKGFPIRSIAVNHTNPKEIVYLAGKAFYKSKDNGATWEVTGLEIDRDAAFVSYDPFDTNFLFLGLREF
;
A
#
# COMPACT_ATOMS: atom_id res chain seq x y z
N MET A 1 -63.44 -73.17 -17.85
CA MET A 1 -62.63 -72.95 -16.64
C MET A 1 -61.15 -73.02 -17.02
N LYS A 2 -60.47 -71.87 -17.13
CA LYS A 2 -59.02 -71.76 -17.31
C LYS A 2 -58.53 -70.67 -16.37
N LYS A 3 -57.72 -71.05 -15.37
CA LYS A 3 -57.14 -70.15 -14.36
C LYS A 3 -56.10 -69.24 -15.03
N ARG A 4 -56.20 -67.92 -14.86
CA ARG A 4 -55.13 -66.98 -15.20
C ARG A 4 -54.37 -66.61 -13.93
N LEU A 5 -53.07 -66.89 -13.95
CA LEU A 5 -52.08 -66.59 -12.93
C LEU A 5 -51.77 -65.09 -13.02
N VAL A 6 -51.92 -64.35 -11.91
CA VAL A 6 -51.50 -62.94 -11.81
C VAL A 6 -50.09 -62.95 -11.22
N LEU A 7 -49.10 -62.57 -12.02
CA LEU A 7 -47.71 -62.38 -11.59
C LEU A 7 -47.52 -60.89 -11.28
N ILE A 8 -47.29 -60.56 -10.01
CA ILE A 8 -46.96 -59.21 -9.56
C ILE A 8 -45.45 -59.04 -9.66
N LEU A 9 -44.99 -58.23 -10.61
CA LEU A 9 -43.61 -57.75 -10.68
C LEU A 9 -43.51 -56.42 -9.92
N PRO A 10 -42.57 -56.26 -8.96
CA PRO A 10 -42.34 -54.95 -8.37
C PRO A 10 -41.58 -54.07 -9.37
N PHE A 11 -42.14 -52.89 -9.63
CA PHE A 11 -41.47 -51.81 -10.35
C PHE A 11 -40.22 -51.39 -9.56
N LEU A 12 -39.04 -51.73 -10.08
CA LEU A 12 -37.76 -51.19 -9.64
C LEU A 12 -37.61 -49.80 -10.29
N SER A 13 -37.97 -48.76 -9.56
CA SER A 13 -37.70 -47.37 -9.93
C SER A 13 -36.19 -47.12 -9.90
N ILE A 14 -35.56 -47.12 -11.08
CA ILE A 14 -34.18 -46.68 -11.29
C ILE A 14 -34.17 -45.15 -11.18
N PHE A 15 -33.76 -44.65 -10.02
CA PHE A 15 -33.28 -43.27 -9.90
C PHE A 15 -31.88 -43.20 -10.50
N ILE A 16 -31.75 -42.57 -11.67
CA ILE A 16 -30.45 -42.14 -12.19
C ILE A 16 -30.06 -40.89 -11.40
N PHE A 17 -29.39 -41.07 -10.27
CA PHE A 17 -28.58 -39.99 -9.71
C PHE A 17 -27.30 -39.92 -10.55
N SER A 18 -27.22 -38.90 -11.40
CA SER A 18 -25.97 -38.45 -12.01
C SER A 18 -24.99 -38.12 -10.89
N GLY A 19 -24.08 -39.06 -10.63
CA GLY A 19 -23.02 -38.92 -9.64
C GLY A 19 -22.02 -37.85 -10.08
N CYS A 20 -22.12 -36.66 -9.47
CA CYS A 20 -20.96 -35.81 -9.27
C CYS A 20 -20.15 -36.43 -8.13
N SER A 21 -19.13 -37.22 -8.47
CA SER A 21 -18.10 -37.61 -7.51
C SER A 21 -17.22 -36.39 -7.23
N LEU A 22 -17.51 -35.63 -6.17
CA LEU A 22 -16.49 -34.83 -5.50
C LEU A 22 -15.58 -35.81 -4.75
N SER A 23 -14.58 -36.35 -5.42
CA SER A 23 -13.40 -36.87 -4.72
C SER A 23 -12.52 -35.67 -4.37
N ALA A 24 -12.47 -35.31 -3.09
CA ALA A 24 -11.37 -34.51 -2.56
C ALA A 24 -10.05 -35.21 -2.93
N PRO A 25 -8.96 -34.47 -3.22
CA PRO A 25 -7.69 -35.12 -3.51
C PRO A 25 -7.30 -35.97 -2.30
N VAL A 26 -7.13 -37.27 -2.54
CA VAL A 26 -6.61 -38.22 -1.56
C VAL A 26 -5.23 -37.72 -1.14
N LYS A 27 -5.10 -37.25 0.10
CA LYS A 27 -3.80 -37.02 0.73
C LYS A 27 -3.10 -38.38 0.81
N GLU A 28 -2.09 -38.61 -0.01
CA GLU A 28 -1.26 -39.81 0.09
C GLU A 28 -0.62 -39.86 1.49
N LYS A 29 -0.93 -40.92 2.24
CA LYS A 29 -0.33 -41.20 3.54
C LYS A 29 0.98 -41.97 3.33
N THR A 30 2.11 -41.29 3.42
CA THR A 30 3.42 -41.94 3.59
C THR A 30 3.75 -42.04 5.07
N SER A 31 3.63 -43.23 5.65
CA SER A 31 4.06 -43.50 7.02
C SER A 31 5.54 -43.89 7.05
N LEU A 32 6.38 -43.08 7.68
CA LEU A 32 7.72 -43.46 8.12
C LEU A 32 7.77 -43.38 9.65
N GLY A 33 7.83 -44.52 10.32
CA GLY A 33 8.31 -44.61 11.70
C GLY A 33 7.44 -43.97 12.79
N GLY A 34 6.10 -44.04 12.71
CA GLY A 34 5.23 -43.74 13.86
C GLY A 34 5.16 -42.26 14.27
N PHE A 35 5.74 -41.35 13.49
CA PHE A 35 5.50 -39.91 13.61
C PHE A 35 4.50 -39.47 12.54
N GLU A 36 3.45 -38.75 12.95
CA GLU A 36 2.60 -38.02 12.03
C GLU A 36 3.41 -36.85 11.44
N VAL A 37 4.04 -37.07 10.29
CA VAL A 37 4.55 -35.97 9.47
C VAL A 37 3.38 -35.48 8.63
N PHE A 38 2.69 -34.44 9.12
CA PHE A 38 1.90 -33.61 8.22
C PHE A 38 2.91 -32.94 7.28
N ASP A 39 2.96 -33.38 6.02
CA ASP A 39 3.51 -32.55 4.95
C ASP A 39 2.56 -31.35 4.82
N VAL A 40 2.77 -30.36 5.69
CA VAL A 40 2.17 -29.03 5.54
C VAL A 40 2.85 -28.49 4.30
N ARG A 41 2.26 -28.77 3.12
CA ARG A 41 2.41 -27.88 1.99
C ARG A 41 1.87 -26.53 2.46
N GLN A 42 2.72 -25.74 3.11
CA GLN A 42 2.48 -24.32 3.31
C GLN A 42 2.11 -23.82 1.92
N GLU A 43 0.92 -23.22 1.81
CA GLU A 43 0.51 -22.61 0.55
C GLU A 43 1.54 -21.51 0.27
N ARG A 44 2.50 -21.83 -0.62
CA ARG A 44 3.58 -20.92 -1.02
C ARG A 44 2.99 -19.86 -1.93
N GLY A 45 1.97 -19.13 -1.50
CA GLY A 45 1.34 -18.10 -2.31
C GLY A 45 1.90 -16.74 -2.00
N SER A 46 2.24 -15.96 -3.02
CA SER A 46 2.65 -14.57 -2.86
C SER A 46 1.49 -13.61 -2.58
N LEU A 47 0.26 -14.02 -2.86
CA LEU A 47 -0.96 -13.22 -2.72
C LEU A 47 -1.95 -13.94 -1.83
N TRP A 48 -2.54 -13.19 -0.90
CA TRP A 48 -3.54 -13.67 0.04
C TRP A 48 -4.71 -12.70 0.10
N LYS A 49 -5.88 -13.24 0.40
CA LYS A 49 -7.13 -12.48 0.48
C LYS A 49 -7.91 -12.90 1.71
N THR A 50 -8.59 -11.93 2.32
CA THR A 50 -9.67 -12.19 3.27
C THR A 50 -11.00 -11.76 2.66
N ALA A 51 -12.07 -12.45 3.03
CA ALA A 51 -13.45 -12.12 2.67
C ALA A 51 -14.33 -11.79 3.89
N ASP A 52 -13.75 -11.84 5.09
CA ASP A 52 -14.44 -11.68 6.37
C ASP A 52 -13.84 -10.54 7.20
N GLY A 53 -13.16 -9.59 6.55
CA GLY A 53 -12.58 -8.43 7.21
C GLY A 53 -11.34 -8.74 8.05
N GLY A 54 -10.65 -9.85 7.76
CA GLY A 54 -9.35 -10.21 8.32
C GLY A 54 -9.37 -11.27 9.42
N HIS A 55 -10.45 -12.03 9.57
CA HIS A 55 -10.51 -13.16 10.51
C HIS A 55 -9.87 -14.42 9.90
N THR A 56 -10.07 -14.66 8.61
CA THR A 56 -9.42 -15.74 7.86
C THR A 56 -8.79 -15.23 6.57
N PHE A 57 -7.73 -15.91 6.14
CA PHE A 57 -6.99 -15.59 4.92
C PHE A 57 -6.78 -16.84 4.08
N GLU A 58 -6.93 -16.71 2.78
CA GLU A 58 -6.71 -17.77 1.79
C GLU A 58 -5.71 -17.31 0.72
N SER A 59 -4.92 -18.24 0.19
CA SER A 59 -4.02 -17.93 -0.91
C SER A 59 -4.80 -17.67 -2.21
N LYS A 60 -4.49 -16.55 -2.87
CA LYS A 60 -5.06 -16.13 -4.16
C LYS A 60 -3.96 -15.92 -5.19
N SER A 61 -3.14 -16.95 -5.37
CA SER A 61 -1.92 -16.88 -6.19
C SER A 61 -2.01 -17.67 -7.50
N GLN A 62 -3.16 -18.20 -7.88
CA GLN A 62 -3.27 -19.14 -8.99
C GLN A 62 -3.20 -18.44 -10.37
N ILE A 63 -2.40 -18.97 -11.30
CA ILE A 63 -2.42 -18.57 -12.72
C ILE A 63 -3.25 -19.57 -13.52
N ASN A 64 -2.94 -20.85 -13.37
CA ASN A 64 -3.69 -21.96 -13.94
C ASN A 64 -3.54 -23.20 -13.03
N GLU A 65 -3.97 -24.38 -13.48
CA GLU A 65 -3.89 -25.61 -12.67
C GLU A 65 -2.45 -26.04 -12.31
N GLN A 66 -1.45 -25.64 -13.12
CA GLN A 66 -0.06 -26.06 -12.96
C GLN A 66 0.85 -24.93 -12.46
N ASN A 67 0.43 -23.67 -12.59
CA ASN A 67 1.24 -22.50 -12.31
C ASN A 67 0.58 -21.59 -11.27
N MET A 68 1.40 -21.09 -10.35
CA MET A 68 1.02 -20.12 -9.33
C MET A 68 2.11 -19.07 -9.14
N ILE A 69 1.72 -17.91 -8.60
CA ILE A 69 2.58 -16.83 -8.17
C ILE A 69 3.15 -17.20 -6.80
N SER A 70 4.12 -18.11 -6.73
CA SER A 70 4.57 -18.70 -5.46
C SER A 70 5.82 -18.09 -4.83
N SER A 71 6.61 -17.38 -5.61
CA SER A 71 7.88 -16.80 -5.18
C SER A 71 8.08 -15.39 -5.69
N ALA A 72 7.03 -14.78 -6.24
CA ALA A 72 7.10 -13.39 -6.68
C ALA A 72 7.08 -12.48 -5.45
N ASP A 73 7.98 -11.51 -5.42
CA ASP A 73 7.95 -10.40 -4.46
C ASP A 73 6.92 -9.38 -4.91
N ILE A 74 5.74 -9.40 -4.30
CA ILE A 74 4.67 -8.47 -4.71
C ILE A 74 5.00 -7.09 -4.16
N LEU A 75 4.97 -6.11 -5.04
CA LEU A 75 5.32 -4.72 -4.76
C LEU A 75 4.10 -3.88 -4.45
N SER A 76 3.07 -3.97 -5.29
CA SER A 76 1.88 -3.15 -5.20
C SER A 76 0.65 -3.86 -5.76
N ILE A 77 -0.50 -3.32 -5.41
CA ILE A 77 -1.82 -3.70 -5.90
C ILE A 77 -2.57 -2.45 -6.33
N ASP A 78 -3.21 -2.49 -7.50
CA ASP A 78 -4.11 -1.45 -7.99
C ASP A 78 -5.44 -2.07 -8.44
N TYR A 79 -6.53 -1.38 -8.15
CA TYR A 79 -7.89 -1.82 -8.48
C TYR A 79 -8.45 -1.01 -9.65
N HIS A 80 -9.18 -1.66 -10.54
CA HIS A 80 -9.92 -0.96 -11.57
C HIS A 80 -11.07 -0.14 -10.94
N PRO A 81 -11.15 1.18 -11.16
CA PRO A 81 -12.05 2.08 -10.42
C PRO A 81 -13.54 1.87 -10.69
N GLN A 82 -13.89 1.12 -11.74
CA GLN A 82 -15.28 0.84 -12.13
C GLN A 82 -15.62 -0.66 -12.27
N LYS A 83 -14.64 -1.56 -12.10
CA LYS A 83 -14.81 -3.00 -12.33
C LYS A 83 -14.27 -3.75 -11.11
N PRO A 84 -15.13 -4.08 -10.12
CA PRO A 84 -14.70 -4.57 -8.80
C PRO A 84 -13.88 -5.85 -8.82
N LYS A 85 -13.99 -6.65 -9.89
CA LYS A 85 -13.26 -7.90 -10.03
C LYS A 85 -11.93 -7.77 -10.78
N VAL A 86 -11.64 -6.58 -11.32
CA VAL A 86 -10.43 -6.34 -12.11
C VAL A 86 -9.37 -5.69 -11.24
N ILE A 87 -8.27 -6.42 -11.01
CA ILE A 87 -7.19 -6.04 -10.11
C ILE A 87 -5.86 -6.32 -10.80
N TYR A 88 -4.88 -5.47 -10.53
CA TYR A 88 -3.52 -5.58 -11.02
C TYR A 88 -2.57 -5.68 -9.84
N VAL A 89 -1.60 -6.57 -9.93
CA VAL A 89 -0.51 -6.69 -8.96
C VAL A 89 0.81 -6.66 -9.71
N SER A 90 1.78 -5.93 -9.14
CA SER A 90 3.12 -5.88 -9.70
C SER A 90 4.09 -6.65 -8.81
N SER A 91 5.12 -7.23 -9.43
CA SER A 91 6.18 -7.94 -8.73
C SER A 91 7.56 -7.47 -9.16
N VAL A 92 8.58 -7.62 -8.32
CA VAL A 92 9.93 -7.14 -8.62
C VAL A 92 10.47 -7.77 -9.90
N GLU A 93 10.45 -9.10 -10.04
CA GLU A 93 11.08 -9.81 -11.17
C GLU A 93 10.13 -10.70 -11.99
N SER A 94 8.87 -10.85 -11.56
CA SER A 94 7.90 -11.74 -12.22
C SER A 94 6.88 -10.99 -13.08
N GLY A 95 7.06 -9.68 -13.27
CA GLY A 95 6.21 -8.83 -14.09
C GLY A 95 4.94 -8.36 -13.39
N ILE A 96 3.93 -8.03 -14.21
CA ILE A 96 2.61 -7.56 -13.79
C ILE A 96 1.62 -8.72 -13.97
N PHE A 97 0.66 -8.84 -13.07
CA PHE A 97 -0.43 -9.80 -13.20
C PHE A 97 -1.77 -9.09 -13.08
N LYS A 98 -2.75 -9.53 -13.89
CA LYS A 98 -4.13 -9.05 -13.89
C LYS A 98 -5.08 -10.18 -13.53
N THR A 99 -6.07 -9.90 -12.71
CA THR A 99 -7.25 -10.77 -12.53
C THR A 99 -8.48 -10.05 -13.05
N GLU A 100 -9.48 -10.80 -13.50
CA GLU A 100 -10.82 -10.29 -13.85
C GLU A 100 -11.92 -10.95 -13.00
N ASN A 101 -11.53 -11.78 -12.03
CA ASN A 101 -12.40 -12.56 -11.17
C ASN A 101 -12.06 -12.38 -9.69
N ALA A 102 -11.61 -11.18 -9.29
CA ALA A 102 -11.35 -10.82 -7.89
C ALA A 102 -10.28 -11.69 -7.20
N GLY A 103 -9.25 -12.09 -7.95
CA GLY A 103 -8.06 -12.76 -7.44
C GLY A 103 -8.11 -14.28 -7.48
N GLU A 104 -9.19 -14.89 -8.00
CA GLU A 104 -9.26 -16.36 -8.13
C GLU A 104 -8.22 -16.88 -9.13
N THR A 105 -8.07 -16.22 -10.28
CA THR A 105 -7.00 -16.50 -11.23
C THR A 105 -6.36 -15.24 -11.78
N TRP A 106 -5.07 -15.34 -12.12
CA TRP A 106 -4.24 -14.24 -12.60
C TRP A 106 -3.64 -14.54 -13.96
N GLN A 107 -3.52 -13.51 -14.79
CA GLN A 107 -2.92 -13.55 -16.12
C GLN A 107 -1.70 -12.63 -16.16
N PRO A 108 -0.54 -13.09 -16.63
CA PRO A 108 0.65 -12.25 -16.73
C PRO A 108 0.48 -11.20 -17.83
N ILE A 109 0.94 -9.98 -17.55
CA ILE A 109 1.12 -8.90 -18.51
C ILE A 109 2.63 -8.72 -18.70
N ALA A 110 3.08 -8.85 -19.95
CA ALA A 110 4.48 -8.69 -20.29
C ALA A 110 4.94 -7.24 -20.03
N PHE A 111 6.12 -7.09 -19.44
CA PHE A 111 6.78 -5.81 -19.25
C PHE A 111 8.22 -5.91 -19.76
N PRO A 112 8.66 -5.06 -20.71
CA PRO A 112 9.95 -5.26 -21.39
C PRO A 112 11.18 -5.23 -20.47
N PRO A 113 11.25 -4.37 -19.43
CA PRO A 113 12.27 -4.50 -18.40
C PRO A 113 12.03 -5.72 -17.50
N LYS A 114 13.12 -6.45 -17.19
CA LYS A 114 13.07 -7.61 -16.28
C LYS A 114 12.60 -7.23 -14.86
N LYS A 115 12.93 -6.01 -14.40
CA LYS A 115 12.61 -5.55 -13.05
C LYS A 115 11.64 -4.39 -13.06
N ILE A 116 10.60 -4.50 -12.23
CA ILE A 116 9.69 -3.41 -11.90
C ILE A 116 10.10 -2.81 -10.57
N TYR A 117 10.19 -1.48 -10.52
CA TYR A 117 10.44 -0.75 -9.28
C TYR A 117 9.19 -0.03 -8.77
N SER A 118 8.25 0.28 -9.66
CA SER A 118 6.94 0.83 -9.32
C SER A 118 5.96 0.58 -10.47
N PHE A 119 4.69 0.39 -10.13
CA PHE A 119 3.59 0.23 -11.08
C PHE A 119 2.43 1.16 -10.69
N LEU A 120 1.67 1.60 -11.69
CA LEU A 120 0.51 2.47 -11.53
C LEU A 120 -0.52 2.19 -12.64
N LEU A 121 -1.74 1.81 -12.26
CA LEU A 121 -2.92 1.81 -13.13
C LEU A 121 -3.49 3.23 -13.25
N ASP A 122 -3.71 3.72 -14.47
CA ASP A 122 -4.28 5.05 -14.65
C ASP A 122 -5.79 5.05 -14.39
N ARG A 123 -6.24 5.78 -13.37
CA ARG A 123 -7.66 5.85 -13.00
C ARG A 123 -8.57 6.52 -14.02
N SER A 124 -8.02 7.32 -14.93
CA SER A 124 -8.79 7.99 -15.99
C SER A 124 -8.94 7.17 -17.27
N ASP A 125 -8.08 6.18 -17.48
CA ASP A 125 -8.17 5.25 -18.60
C ASP A 125 -7.70 3.84 -18.18
N PRO A 126 -8.39 3.21 -17.21
CA PRO A 126 -7.91 2.02 -16.52
C PRO A 126 -7.96 0.74 -17.36
N ASP A 127 -8.63 0.76 -18.51
CA ASP A 127 -8.64 -0.38 -19.42
C ASP A 127 -7.42 -0.39 -20.37
N ASN A 128 -6.84 0.79 -20.63
CA ASN A 128 -5.83 0.93 -21.68
C ASN A 128 -4.50 1.47 -21.15
N ARG A 129 -4.51 2.38 -20.17
CA ARG A 129 -3.32 3.12 -19.76
C ARG A 129 -2.79 2.67 -18.40
N MET A 130 -1.52 2.27 -18.39
CA MET A 130 -0.75 1.92 -17.19
C MET A 130 0.67 2.48 -17.31
N PHE A 131 1.31 2.66 -16.16
CA PHE A 131 2.70 3.09 -16.05
C PHE A 131 3.51 2.10 -15.23
N ALA A 132 4.75 1.88 -15.63
CA ALA A 132 5.69 1.07 -14.87
C ALA A 132 7.10 1.65 -14.96
N ALA A 133 7.82 1.58 -13.85
CA ALA A 133 9.20 2.02 -13.72
C ALA A 133 10.15 0.81 -13.79
N GLY A 134 11.21 0.93 -14.59
CA GLY A 134 12.22 -0.10 -14.79
C GLY A 134 13.62 0.49 -15.02
N VAL A 135 14.62 -0.40 -15.17
CA VAL A 135 15.99 -0.01 -15.52
C VAL A 135 16.39 -0.68 -16.82
N VAL A 136 16.93 0.10 -17.76
CA VAL A 136 17.51 -0.40 -19.02
C VAL A 136 18.87 0.26 -19.22
N SER A 137 19.90 -0.56 -19.40
CA SER A 137 21.30 -0.10 -19.60
C SER A 137 21.79 0.87 -18.50
N ASP A 138 21.49 0.58 -17.24
CA ASP A 138 21.79 1.43 -16.06
C ASP A 138 21.03 2.76 -15.96
N TRP A 139 20.00 2.96 -16.79
CA TRP A 139 19.15 4.16 -16.75
C TRP A 139 17.77 3.83 -16.20
N GLY A 140 17.32 4.58 -15.18
CA GLY A 140 15.95 4.54 -14.69
C GLY A 140 14.99 5.13 -15.72
N LYS A 141 13.91 4.40 -16.01
CA LYS A 141 12.95 4.75 -17.07
C LYS A 141 11.52 4.57 -16.58
N ILE A 142 10.60 5.37 -17.14
CA ILE A 142 9.16 5.17 -17.02
C ILE A 142 8.64 4.75 -18.39
N PHE A 143 7.87 3.68 -18.39
CA PHE A 143 7.16 3.17 -19.54
C PHE A 143 5.66 3.37 -19.36
N ARG A 144 4.97 3.56 -20.48
CA ARG A 144 3.52 3.66 -20.55
C ARG A 144 2.98 2.67 -21.57
N THR A 145 1.83 2.08 -21.29
CA THR A 145 1.00 1.39 -22.29
C THR A 145 -0.28 2.21 -22.56
N LYS A 146 -0.86 2.04 -23.75
CA LYS A 146 -2.18 2.60 -24.13
C LYS A 146 -3.11 1.53 -24.69
N ASP A 147 -2.79 0.26 -24.46
CA ASP A 147 -3.49 -0.90 -25.00
C ASP A 147 -3.56 -2.06 -23.98
N GLY A 148 -3.64 -1.72 -22.69
CA GLY A 148 -3.86 -2.69 -21.62
C GLY A 148 -2.64 -3.57 -21.35
N GLY A 149 -1.44 -3.11 -21.74
CA GLY A 149 -0.17 -3.79 -21.50
C GLY A 149 0.32 -4.66 -22.66
N ALA A 150 -0.32 -4.58 -23.83
CA ALA A 150 0.15 -5.31 -25.01
C ALA A 150 1.44 -4.69 -25.59
N ASN A 151 1.54 -3.36 -25.60
CA ASN A 151 2.73 -2.63 -26.01
C ASN A 151 3.10 -1.56 -24.96
N TRP A 152 4.40 -1.36 -24.78
CA TRP A 152 4.96 -0.37 -23.85
C TRP A 152 5.89 0.59 -24.59
N GLU A 153 5.65 1.88 -24.42
CA GLU A 153 6.50 2.96 -24.90
C GLU A 153 7.29 3.57 -23.73
N GLU A 154 8.56 3.90 -23.96
CA GLU A 154 9.33 4.72 -23.03
C GLU A 154 8.83 6.17 -23.09
N VAL A 155 8.42 6.73 -21.95
CA VAL A 155 7.92 8.11 -21.85
C VAL A 155 8.84 9.03 -21.04
N TYR A 156 9.79 8.44 -20.30
CA TYR A 156 10.76 9.19 -19.53
C TYR A 156 12.05 8.39 -19.31
N THR A 157 13.19 9.08 -19.42
CA THR A 157 14.50 8.60 -18.95
C THR A 157 15.03 9.58 -17.91
N GLU A 158 15.41 9.05 -16.76
CA GLU A 158 16.10 9.80 -15.71
C GLU A 158 17.50 10.23 -16.22
N PRO A 159 17.86 11.53 -16.19
CA PRO A 159 19.16 12.01 -16.68
C PRO A 159 20.36 11.59 -15.80
N GLY A 160 20.14 11.14 -14.56
CA GLY A 160 21.18 10.55 -13.74
C GLY A 160 21.42 9.07 -14.04
N GLN A 161 22.61 8.71 -14.53
CA GLN A 161 23.00 7.30 -14.66
C GLN A 161 23.01 6.61 -13.29
N LYS A 162 22.57 5.34 -13.24
CA LYS A 162 22.43 4.53 -12.02
C LYS A 162 21.46 5.13 -10.99
N VAL A 163 20.57 6.02 -11.44
CA VAL A 163 19.44 6.50 -10.64
C VAL A 163 18.20 5.71 -11.08
N THR A 164 17.47 5.17 -10.10
CA THR A 164 16.26 4.39 -10.33
C THR A 164 15.03 5.23 -10.03
N ILE A 165 13.95 5.00 -10.76
CA ILE A 165 12.63 5.51 -10.41
C ILE A 165 12.02 4.53 -9.41
N THR A 166 11.83 4.98 -8.17
CA THR A 166 11.52 4.11 -7.02
C THR A 166 10.06 4.18 -6.59
N SER A 167 9.32 5.17 -7.06
CA SER A 167 7.90 5.32 -6.77
C SER A 167 7.19 6.06 -7.90
N LEU A 168 5.95 5.66 -8.18
CA LEU A 168 4.99 6.32 -9.05
C LEU A 168 3.72 6.53 -8.24
N ALA A 169 3.12 7.71 -8.31
CA ALA A 169 1.84 7.98 -7.68
C ALA A 169 1.00 8.95 -8.51
N GLN A 170 -0.24 8.56 -8.79
CA GLN A 170 -1.22 9.42 -9.45
C GLN A 170 -1.99 10.24 -8.43
N HIS A 171 -2.19 11.51 -8.72
CA HIS A 171 -3.02 12.36 -7.89
C HIS A 171 -4.50 11.88 -7.93
N PRO A 172 -5.20 11.76 -6.79
CA PRO A 172 -6.48 11.04 -6.71
C PRO A 172 -7.66 11.76 -7.40
N ARG A 173 -7.55 13.07 -7.68
CA ARG A 173 -8.61 13.87 -8.32
C ARG A 173 -8.19 14.38 -9.71
N GLU A 174 -7.04 15.04 -9.79
CA GLU A 174 -6.39 15.38 -11.06
C GLU A 174 -5.60 14.19 -11.64
N THR A 175 -6.28 13.27 -12.31
CA THR A 175 -5.68 12.03 -12.83
C THR A 175 -4.57 12.25 -13.87
N ASN A 176 -4.53 13.42 -14.53
CA ASN A 176 -3.42 13.76 -15.43
C ASN A 176 -2.11 14.06 -14.69
N VAL A 177 -2.18 14.24 -13.37
CA VAL A 177 -1.03 14.57 -12.54
C VAL A 177 -0.42 13.29 -11.96
N ILE A 178 0.81 13.00 -12.35
CA ILE A 178 1.57 11.82 -11.90
C ILE A 178 2.92 12.30 -11.35
N PHE A 179 3.27 11.81 -10.18
CA PHE A 179 4.57 12.04 -9.55
C PHE A 179 5.42 10.77 -9.68
N ALA A 180 6.72 10.95 -9.89
CA ALA A 180 7.69 9.90 -9.74
C ALA A 180 8.83 10.36 -8.83
N GLY A 181 9.23 9.49 -7.91
CA GLY A 181 10.35 9.70 -7.01
C GLY A 181 11.55 8.86 -7.43
N THR A 182 12.76 9.35 -7.16
CA THR A 182 14.00 8.65 -7.52
C THR A 182 14.82 8.20 -6.33
N SER A 183 15.77 7.28 -6.57
CA SER A 183 16.73 6.82 -5.56
C SER A 183 17.73 7.88 -5.09
N LYS A 184 17.80 9.03 -5.77
CA LYS A 184 18.60 10.20 -5.35
C LYS A 184 17.78 11.33 -4.76
N GLY A 185 16.46 11.19 -4.71
CA GLY A 185 15.59 12.14 -4.03
C GLY A 185 15.00 13.21 -4.93
N THR A 186 15.29 13.12 -6.23
CA THR A 186 14.62 13.92 -7.24
C THR A 186 13.15 13.54 -7.31
N VAL A 187 12.30 14.55 -7.50
CA VAL A 187 10.88 14.35 -7.79
C VAL A 187 10.59 14.91 -9.17
N VAL A 188 10.05 14.06 -10.03
CA VAL A 188 9.59 14.44 -11.36
C VAL A 188 8.07 14.33 -11.42
N LYS A 189 7.45 15.20 -12.21
CA LYS A 189 6.00 15.32 -12.30
C LYS A 189 5.58 15.47 -13.75
N SER A 190 4.53 14.75 -14.12
CA SER A 190 3.73 15.02 -15.30
C SER A 190 2.40 15.68 -14.89
N VAL A 191 1.89 16.54 -15.76
CA VAL A 191 0.55 17.18 -15.65
C VAL A 191 -0.35 16.87 -16.85
N ASP A 192 0.12 15.99 -17.73
CA ASP A 192 -0.46 15.63 -19.02
C ASP A 192 -0.45 14.10 -19.22
N ALA A 193 -0.70 13.36 -18.14
CA ALA A 193 -0.80 11.90 -18.14
C ALA A 193 0.40 11.19 -18.77
N GLY A 194 1.59 11.68 -18.41
CA GLY A 194 2.89 11.11 -18.77
C GLY A 194 3.38 11.45 -20.17
N ASP A 195 2.74 12.37 -20.91
CA ASP A 195 3.25 12.85 -22.19
C ASP A 195 4.52 13.70 -22.02
N THR A 196 4.58 14.54 -20.98
CA THR A 196 5.78 15.27 -20.60
C THR A 196 6.04 15.18 -19.11
N TRP A 197 7.33 15.25 -18.75
CA TRP A 197 7.81 15.15 -17.37
C TRP A 197 8.74 16.32 -17.05
N LYS A 198 8.55 16.91 -15.88
CA LYS A 198 9.38 18.01 -15.37
C LYS A 198 9.95 17.66 -14.01
N ASN A 199 11.22 17.96 -13.80
CA ASN A 199 11.79 17.97 -12.46
C ASN A 199 11.18 19.14 -11.68
N ILE A 200 10.58 18.84 -10.53
CA ILE A 200 9.89 19.82 -9.68
C ILE A 200 10.51 19.93 -8.28
N GLY A 201 11.62 19.25 -8.02
CA GLY A 201 12.30 19.32 -6.74
C GLY A 201 13.67 18.66 -6.82
N SER A 202 14.70 19.42 -6.43
CA SER A 202 16.10 19.02 -6.59
C SER A 202 16.89 18.89 -5.28
N GLU A 203 16.26 18.99 -4.10
CA GLU A 203 17.01 19.15 -2.85
C GLU A 203 16.47 18.35 -1.66
N VAL A 204 16.13 17.09 -1.89
CA VAL A 204 15.86 16.16 -0.79
C VAL A 204 16.85 15.00 -0.88
N ASP A 205 17.78 14.90 0.08
CA ASP A 205 18.81 13.86 0.06
C ASP A 205 18.22 12.50 0.51
N GLY A 206 18.20 11.51 -0.39
CA GLY A 206 17.84 10.12 -0.09
C GLY A 206 16.95 9.47 -1.16
N LEU A 207 16.48 8.25 -0.91
CA LEU A 207 15.55 7.56 -1.81
C LEU A 207 14.10 7.98 -1.51
N VAL A 208 13.33 8.41 -2.53
CA VAL A 208 11.88 8.63 -2.38
C VAL A 208 11.18 7.26 -2.42
N SER A 209 10.79 6.76 -1.26
CA SER A 209 10.20 5.43 -1.11
C SER A 209 8.69 5.41 -1.29
N HIS A 210 8.00 6.45 -0.84
CA HIS A 210 6.56 6.56 -0.97
C HIS A 210 6.16 7.98 -1.30
N ILE A 211 5.12 8.10 -2.12
CA ILE A 211 4.44 9.35 -2.42
C ILE A 211 2.96 9.13 -2.09
N ALA A 212 2.41 9.98 -1.24
CA ALA A 212 1.00 9.92 -0.87
C ALA A 212 0.35 11.30 -1.08
N PHE A 213 -0.96 11.32 -1.27
CA PHE A 213 -1.72 12.55 -1.47
C PHE A 213 -2.72 12.73 -0.35
N ASP A 214 -2.98 13.98 0.03
CA ASP A 214 -4.10 14.29 0.92
C ASP A 214 -5.42 13.98 0.22
N SER A 215 -6.33 13.32 0.95
CA SER A 215 -7.59 12.81 0.42
C SER A 215 -8.62 13.89 0.07
N ARG A 216 -8.53 15.09 0.67
CA ARG A 216 -9.55 16.14 0.46
C ARG A 216 -8.99 17.48 -0.01
N LYS A 217 -7.72 17.78 0.24
CA LYS A 217 -7.10 19.04 -0.14
C LYS A 217 -6.15 18.88 -1.30
N ASN A 218 -6.46 19.59 -2.37
CA ASN A 218 -5.61 19.72 -3.55
C ASN A 218 -4.83 21.04 -3.46
N PRO A 219 -3.52 21.12 -3.73
CA PRO A 219 -2.59 20.08 -4.19
C PRO A 219 -1.64 19.58 -3.08
N SER A 220 -2.19 19.13 -1.94
CA SER A 220 -1.38 18.68 -0.81
C SER A 220 -0.80 17.28 -1.06
N THR A 221 0.54 17.19 -1.08
CA THR A 221 1.30 15.96 -1.37
C THR A 221 2.28 15.67 -0.22
N TYR A 222 2.49 14.39 0.05
CA TYR A 222 3.41 13.88 1.05
C TYR A 222 4.49 13.01 0.39
N LEU A 223 5.73 13.16 0.83
CA LEU A 223 6.83 12.26 0.44
C LEU A 223 7.43 11.60 1.66
N LEU A 224 7.70 10.31 1.54
CA LEU A 224 8.54 9.59 2.47
C LEU A 224 9.88 9.27 1.83
N MET A 225 10.95 9.79 2.45
CA MET A 225 12.32 9.41 2.16
C MET A 225 12.68 8.19 3.02
N PHE A 226 13.14 7.13 2.37
CA PHE A 226 13.47 5.87 3.04
C PHE A 226 14.45 6.09 4.21
N ASP A 227 14.05 5.67 5.41
CA ASP A 227 14.85 5.69 6.65
C ASP A 227 15.45 7.06 7.02
N LYS A 228 14.89 8.15 6.48
CA LYS A 228 15.38 9.52 6.72
C LYS A 228 14.29 10.43 7.24
N LYS A 229 13.49 10.99 6.34
CA LYS A 229 12.62 12.15 6.61
C LYS A 229 11.31 12.07 5.84
N PHE A 230 10.28 12.62 6.46
CA PHE A 230 9.00 12.88 5.84
C PHE A 230 8.94 14.36 5.39
N TYR A 231 8.47 14.60 4.17
CA TYR A 231 8.27 15.94 3.63
C TYR A 231 6.83 16.15 3.23
N TYR A 232 6.40 17.41 3.33
CA TYR A 232 5.06 17.85 2.92
C TYR A 232 5.16 18.96 1.89
N SER A 233 4.26 18.96 0.91
CA SER A 233 4.06 20.07 -0.01
C SER A 233 2.60 20.47 -0.01
N SER A 234 2.34 21.78 0.11
CA SER A 234 0.99 22.34 -0.03
C SER A 234 0.70 22.91 -1.42
N ASN A 235 1.68 22.87 -2.33
CA ASN A 235 1.66 23.55 -3.63
C ASN A 235 1.97 22.61 -4.79
N GLY A 236 1.61 21.33 -4.67
CA GLY A 236 1.72 20.37 -5.76
C GLY A 236 3.17 20.02 -6.10
N GLY A 237 4.04 20.03 -5.09
CA GLY A 237 5.43 19.61 -5.15
C GLY A 237 6.41 20.68 -5.60
N SER A 238 5.97 21.93 -5.81
CA SER A 238 6.87 23.04 -6.15
C SER A 238 7.80 23.42 -5.00
N GLU A 239 7.35 23.24 -3.76
CA GLU A 239 8.17 23.40 -2.55
C GLU A 239 7.90 22.25 -1.58
N TRP A 240 8.96 21.83 -0.88
CA TRP A 240 8.94 20.76 0.12
C TRP A 240 9.30 21.30 1.50
N ILE A 241 8.40 21.10 2.45
CA ILE A 241 8.51 21.56 3.83
C ILE A 241 9.14 20.46 4.67
N ASP A 242 10.25 20.79 5.33
CA ASP A 242 10.79 20.04 6.47
C ASP A 242 10.14 20.61 7.74
N TRP A 243 9.21 19.86 8.32
CA TRP A 243 8.44 20.34 9.48
C TRP A 243 9.30 20.66 10.70
N GLU A 244 10.46 20.01 10.88
CA GLU A 244 11.33 20.33 12.00
C GLU A 244 12.00 21.70 11.80
N LYS A 245 12.42 22.03 10.58
CA LYS A 245 12.92 23.37 10.25
C LYS A 245 11.83 24.43 10.37
N GLU A 246 10.62 24.14 9.88
CA GLU A 246 9.51 25.11 9.95
C GLU A 246 9.07 25.37 11.38
N LYS A 247 9.02 24.34 12.23
CA LYS A 247 8.76 24.47 13.68
C LYS A 247 9.76 25.40 14.37
N ASP A 248 11.05 25.28 14.06
CA ASP A 248 12.10 26.13 14.64
C ASP A 248 12.02 27.57 14.12
N LYS A 249 11.69 27.74 12.84
CA LYS A 249 11.44 29.04 12.21
C LYS A 249 10.23 29.74 12.83
N GLU A 250 9.11 29.05 13.05
CA GLU A 250 7.92 29.62 13.69
C GLU A 250 8.20 30.17 15.09
N VAL A 251 9.01 29.46 15.89
CA VAL A 251 9.44 29.94 17.22
C VAL A 251 10.27 31.20 17.08
N SER A 252 11.24 31.21 16.16
CA SER A 252 12.13 32.36 15.91
C SER A 252 11.36 33.59 15.41
N ASP A 253 10.43 33.39 14.46
CA ASP A 253 9.57 34.45 13.92
C ASP A 253 8.67 35.05 15.02
N MET A 254 8.16 34.22 15.94
CA MET A 254 7.36 34.69 17.06
C MET A 254 8.18 35.48 18.10
N GLN A 255 9.41 35.05 18.37
CA GLN A 255 10.35 35.79 19.23
C GLN A 255 10.71 37.15 18.63
N LYS A 256 10.93 37.21 17.31
CA LYS A 256 11.17 38.47 16.58
C LYS A 256 9.98 39.43 16.70
N LYS A 257 8.75 38.94 16.45
CA LYS A 257 7.53 39.73 16.64
C LYS A 257 7.39 40.26 18.07
N ALA A 258 7.79 39.48 19.06
CA ALA A 258 7.78 39.92 20.46
C ALA A 258 8.80 41.03 20.73
N ALA A 259 9.99 40.96 20.14
CA ALA A 259 11.00 42.02 20.22
C ALA A 259 10.51 43.32 19.56
N ASP A 260 9.93 43.22 18.36
CA ASP A 260 9.37 44.37 17.64
C ASP A 260 8.23 45.05 18.43
N ALA A 261 7.35 44.26 19.06
CA ALA A 261 6.27 44.79 19.90
C ALA A 261 6.81 45.52 21.14
N ALA A 262 7.88 44.99 21.76
CA ALA A 262 8.53 45.63 22.91
C ALA A 262 9.19 46.96 22.51
N GLN A 263 9.85 47.03 21.36
CA GLN A 263 10.44 48.26 20.83
C GLN A 263 9.40 49.35 20.58
N LYS A 264 8.17 48.96 20.18
CA LYS A 264 7.03 49.87 19.98
C LYS A 264 6.31 50.25 21.29
N GLY A 265 6.82 49.84 22.44
CA GLY A 265 6.21 50.12 23.76
C GLY A 265 4.99 49.26 24.09
N ASN A 266 4.65 48.25 23.27
CA ASN A 266 3.52 47.35 23.54
C ASN A 266 3.97 46.15 24.41
N THR A 267 4.21 46.42 25.69
CA THR A 267 4.80 45.44 26.63
C THR A 267 3.90 44.23 26.85
N SER A 268 2.58 44.42 26.91
CA SER A 268 1.61 43.32 27.10
C SER A 268 1.60 42.37 25.91
N GLN A 269 1.60 42.90 24.68
CA GLN A 269 1.69 42.07 23.47
C GLN A 269 3.03 41.33 23.41
N ALA A 270 4.14 42.00 23.72
CA ALA A 270 5.46 41.38 23.73
C ALA A 270 5.54 40.21 24.73
N LYS A 271 4.99 40.38 25.95
CA LYS A 271 4.93 39.32 26.96
C LYS A 271 4.13 38.12 26.46
N SER A 272 2.91 38.35 25.96
CA SER A 272 2.07 37.28 25.39
C SER A 272 2.75 36.52 24.25
N LEU A 273 3.51 37.20 23.38
CA LEU A 273 4.20 36.55 22.26
C LEU A 273 5.38 35.70 22.75
N ARG A 274 6.12 36.15 23.78
CA ARG A 274 7.21 35.36 24.39
C ARG A 274 6.70 34.10 25.07
N GLU A 275 5.58 34.19 25.79
CA GLU A 275 4.94 33.03 26.42
C GLU A 275 4.53 31.99 25.36
N LYS A 276 3.82 32.43 24.30
CA LYS A 276 3.45 31.55 23.18
C LYS A 276 4.67 30.92 22.50
N ALA A 277 5.75 31.67 22.30
CA ALA A 277 6.96 31.15 21.68
C ALA A 277 7.65 30.11 22.58
N SER A 278 7.63 30.30 23.90
CA SER A 278 8.14 29.35 24.88
C SER A 278 7.32 28.05 24.87
N ASP A 279 5.99 28.15 24.92
CA ASP A 279 5.09 26.99 24.88
C ASP A 279 5.24 26.22 23.58
N LEU A 280 5.33 26.93 22.45
CA LEU A 280 5.56 26.32 21.14
C LEU A 280 6.93 25.63 21.09
N SER A 281 7.99 26.26 21.60
CA SER A 281 9.33 25.65 21.68
C SER A 281 9.32 24.37 22.52
N LYS A 282 8.62 24.38 23.67
CA LYS A 282 8.46 23.19 24.51
C LYS A 282 7.74 22.07 23.74
N ARG A 283 6.58 22.37 23.14
CA ARG A 283 5.82 21.40 22.32
C ARG A 283 6.67 20.84 21.18
N ASN A 284 7.45 21.67 20.48
CA ASN A 284 8.28 21.24 19.35
C ASN A 284 9.49 20.39 19.78
N LYS A 285 9.93 20.50 21.04
CA LYS A 285 10.95 19.61 21.62
C LYS A 285 10.38 18.26 22.03
N GLU A 286 9.16 18.25 22.56
CA GLU A 286 8.47 17.04 23.01
C GLU A 286 7.85 16.25 21.85
N ASN A 287 7.45 16.94 20.77
CA ASN A 287 6.78 16.35 19.61
C ASN A 287 7.69 16.36 18.37
N LYS A 288 8.69 15.48 18.40
CA LYS A 288 9.57 15.22 17.27
C LYS A 288 8.94 14.22 16.30
N MET A 289 9.28 14.37 15.03
CA MET A 289 8.97 13.36 14.02
C MET A 289 9.51 11.98 14.46
N PRO A 290 8.74 10.89 14.28
CA PRO A 290 9.19 9.56 14.63
C PRO A 290 10.41 9.15 13.78
N SER A 291 11.33 8.41 14.39
CA SER A 291 12.50 7.87 13.70
C SER A 291 12.20 6.51 13.05
N GLY A 292 12.97 6.15 12.02
CA GLY A 292 12.89 4.83 11.39
C GLY A 292 11.54 4.55 10.71
N ILE A 293 10.89 5.57 10.15
CA ILE A 293 9.66 5.43 9.36
C ILE A 293 9.95 4.56 8.14
N VAL A 294 9.19 3.49 7.98
CA VAL A 294 9.30 2.54 6.86
C VAL A 294 8.06 2.54 5.96
N SER A 295 6.92 3.03 6.45
CA SER A 295 5.69 3.15 5.67
C SER A 295 4.90 4.38 6.07
N ILE A 296 4.17 4.97 5.11
CA ILE A 296 3.18 6.01 5.37
C ILE A 296 1.89 5.72 4.62
N THR A 297 0.76 6.13 5.19
CA THR A 297 -0.52 6.15 4.49
C THR A 297 -1.33 7.39 4.89
N ALA A 298 -1.92 8.07 3.92
CA ALA A 298 -2.79 9.21 4.20
C ALA A 298 -4.19 8.70 4.56
N ASP A 299 -4.87 9.35 5.51
CA ASP A 299 -6.24 9.00 5.82
C ASP A 299 -7.15 9.31 4.61
N PRO A 300 -7.90 8.32 4.07
CA PRO A 300 -8.71 8.50 2.87
C PRO A 300 -9.91 9.42 3.08
N THR A 301 -10.25 9.76 4.33
CA THR A 301 -11.42 10.56 4.68
C THR A 301 -11.07 11.85 5.43
N LEU A 302 -9.89 11.92 6.06
CA LEU A 302 -9.45 13.05 6.89
C LEU A 302 -8.22 13.75 6.30
N SER A 303 -8.42 14.96 5.78
CA SER A 303 -7.32 15.83 5.37
C SER A 303 -6.39 16.17 6.55
N GLY A 304 -5.09 16.23 6.27
CA GLY A 304 -4.04 16.54 7.23
C GLY A 304 -3.72 15.40 8.20
N VAL A 305 -4.33 14.22 8.05
CA VAL A 305 -4.05 13.04 8.85
C VAL A 305 -3.23 12.04 8.03
N VAL A 306 -2.10 11.65 8.59
CA VAL A 306 -1.18 10.66 8.00
C VAL A 306 -0.81 9.65 9.08
N TYR A 307 -0.71 8.39 8.69
CA TYR A 307 -0.30 7.30 9.56
C TYR A 307 1.11 6.87 9.14
N ALA A 308 1.98 6.61 10.10
CA ALA A 308 3.37 6.19 9.86
C ALA A 308 3.68 4.92 10.64
N GLY A 309 4.14 3.89 9.93
CA GLY A 309 4.72 2.70 10.51
C GLY A 309 6.23 2.84 10.57
N THR A 310 6.82 2.51 11.71
CA THR A 310 8.27 2.52 11.92
C THR A 310 8.79 1.11 12.12
N LYS A 311 10.11 0.96 12.28
CA LYS A 311 10.75 -0.30 12.66
C LYS A 311 10.15 -0.91 13.94
N ASN A 312 9.67 -0.10 14.89
CA ASN A 312 9.23 -0.56 16.21
C ASN A 312 7.95 0.13 16.74
N GLY A 313 7.18 0.83 15.91
CA GLY A 313 6.06 1.63 16.41
C GLY A 313 5.10 2.15 15.33
N PHE A 314 3.95 2.63 15.80
CA PHE A 314 2.88 3.16 14.96
C PHE A 314 2.55 4.59 15.42
N PHE A 315 2.54 5.56 14.50
CA PHE A 315 2.25 6.96 14.79
C PHE A 315 1.14 7.51 13.90
N ARG A 316 0.35 8.41 14.49
CA ARG A 316 -0.60 9.28 13.79
C ARG A 316 -0.06 10.70 13.72
N GLY A 317 0.20 11.15 12.51
CA GLY A 317 0.49 12.52 12.17
C GLY A 317 -0.79 13.34 11.99
N VAL A 318 -0.81 14.55 12.53
CA VAL A 318 -1.86 15.55 12.33
C VAL A 318 -1.25 16.83 11.77
N GLU A 319 -2.11 17.73 11.28
CA GLU A 319 -1.68 18.97 10.61
C GLU A 319 -0.66 18.68 9.49
N HIS A 320 -0.97 17.69 8.65
CA HIS A 320 -0.13 17.27 7.53
C HIS A 320 1.24 16.69 7.96
N GLY A 321 1.27 16.01 9.11
CA GLY A 321 2.49 15.41 9.66
C GLY A 321 3.39 16.42 10.38
N LYS A 322 2.87 17.60 10.74
CA LYS A 322 3.60 18.54 11.60
C LYS A 322 3.74 17.98 13.01
N TYR A 323 2.69 17.38 13.56
CA TYR A 323 2.72 16.78 14.90
C TYR A 323 2.35 15.31 14.88
N TRP A 324 3.02 14.50 15.69
CA TRP A 324 2.90 13.05 15.72
C TRP A 324 2.52 12.53 17.10
N TYR A 325 1.64 11.55 17.13
CA TYR A 325 1.18 10.90 18.36
C TYR A 325 1.31 9.40 18.18
N GLU A 326 1.96 8.72 19.12
CA GLU A 326 2.07 7.27 19.10
C GLU A 326 0.69 6.64 19.28
N ILE A 327 0.40 5.64 18.44
CA ILE A 327 -0.75 4.75 18.59
C ILE A 327 -0.23 3.52 19.33
N ASN A 328 -0.88 3.19 20.44
CA ASN A 328 -0.54 1.99 21.20
C ASN A 328 -0.74 0.75 20.34
N ILE A 329 0.30 -0.09 20.22
CA ILE A 329 0.23 -1.40 19.57
C ILE A 329 0.43 -2.51 20.60
N ILE A 330 -0.04 -3.71 20.26
CA ILE A 330 0.17 -4.91 21.11
C ILE A 330 1.67 -5.22 21.17
N GLU A 331 2.15 -5.67 22.35
CA GLU A 331 3.56 -5.94 22.61
C GLU A 331 4.19 -6.89 21.59
N SER A 332 3.46 -7.91 21.14
CA SER A 332 3.91 -8.86 20.11
C SER A 332 4.23 -8.21 18.76
N GLY A 333 3.65 -7.04 18.47
CA GLY A 333 3.92 -6.27 17.25
C GLY A 333 5.12 -5.35 17.33
N LYS A 334 5.59 -4.97 18.54
CA LYS A 334 6.65 -3.96 18.72
C LYS A 334 8.03 -4.38 18.22
N GLY A 335 8.27 -5.68 18.09
CA GLY A 335 9.53 -6.24 17.61
C GLY A 335 9.66 -6.28 16.08
N PHE A 336 8.63 -5.85 15.34
CA PHE A 336 8.58 -6.00 13.89
C PHE A 336 8.28 -4.67 13.20
N PRO A 337 8.92 -4.38 12.04
CA PRO A 337 8.59 -3.22 11.25
C PRO A 337 7.13 -3.22 10.80
N ILE A 338 6.45 -2.09 10.97
CA ILE A 338 5.10 -1.88 10.46
C ILE A 338 5.20 -1.46 8.99
N ARG A 339 5.29 -2.46 8.11
CA ARG A 339 5.59 -2.26 6.67
C ARG A 339 4.40 -1.76 5.87
N SER A 340 3.18 -2.00 6.34
CA SER A 340 1.98 -1.54 5.65
C SER A 340 0.85 -1.26 6.61
N ILE A 341 0.13 -0.19 6.32
CA ILE A 341 -1.02 0.31 7.06
C ILE A 341 -2.10 0.61 6.02
N ALA A 342 -3.33 0.18 6.28
CA ALA A 342 -4.49 0.59 5.51
C ALA A 342 -5.59 1.11 6.43
N VAL A 343 -6.24 2.19 6.00
CA VAL A 343 -7.38 2.80 6.71
C VAL A 343 -8.62 2.50 5.89
N ASN A 344 -9.67 2.03 6.56
CA ASN A 344 -10.93 1.72 5.90
C ASN A 344 -11.55 3.01 5.35
N HIS A 345 -11.82 3.04 4.05
CA HIS A 345 -12.27 4.23 3.33
C HIS A 345 -13.74 4.60 3.58
N THR A 346 -14.54 3.68 4.14
CA THR A 346 -15.94 3.94 4.55
C THR A 346 -16.05 4.22 6.05
N ASN A 347 -15.12 3.71 6.86
CA ASN A 347 -15.05 3.92 8.31
C ASN A 347 -13.60 4.16 8.75
N PRO A 348 -13.10 5.40 8.82
CA PRO A 348 -11.70 5.68 9.14
C PRO A 348 -11.28 5.32 10.57
N LYS A 349 -12.23 4.97 11.45
CA LYS A 349 -11.90 4.40 12.77
C LYS A 349 -11.36 2.98 12.65
N GLU A 350 -11.66 2.30 11.55
CA GLU A 350 -11.14 0.98 11.26
C GLU A 350 -9.78 1.09 10.55
N ILE A 351 -8.75 0.62 11.22
CA ILE A 351 -7.36 0.71 10.78
C ILE A 351 -6.76 -0.68 10.86
N VAL A 352 -6.02 -1.07 9.83
CA VAL A 352 -5.28 -2.34 9.82
C VAL A 352 -3.81 -2.10 9.57
N TYR A 353 -2.98 -2.96 10.11
CA TYR A 353 -1.55 -2.98 9.80
C TYR A 353 -1.00 -4.39 9.81
N LEU A 354 0.17 -4.54 9.18
CA LEU A 354 0.95 -5.78 9.16
C LEU A 354 2.26 -5.60 9.92
N ALA A 355 2.57 -6.54 10.79
CA ALA A 355 3.84 -6.61 11.50
C ALA A 355 4.22 -8.07 11.74
N GLY A 356 5.41 -8.48 11.28
CA GLY A 356 5.85 -9.86 11.30
C GLY A 356 4.90 -10.75 10.47
N LYS A 357 4.43 -11.85 11.07
CA LYS A 357 3.49 -12.80 10.47
C LYS A 357 2.06 -12.66 10.99
N ALA A 358 1.66 -11.43 11.31
CA ALA A 358 0.34 -11.16 11.88
C ALA A 358 -0.32 -9.94 11.22
N PHE A 359 -1.63 -10.06 11.09
CA PHE A 359 -2.55 -8.99 10.72
C PHE A 359 -3.21 -8.44 11.97
N TYR A 360 -3.24 -7.11 12.08
CA TYR A 360 -3.82 -6.40 13.21
C TYR A 360 -4.93 -5.50 12.72
N LYS A 361 -6.08 -5.55 13.38
CA LYS A 361 -7.25 -4.72 13.06
C LYS A 361 -7.76 -4.00 14.29
N SER A 362 -7.94 -2.70 14.17
CA SER A 362 -8.64 -1.88 15.15
C SER A 362 -9.94 -1.37 14.54
N LYS A 363 -10.98 -1.20 15.38
CA LYS A 363 -12.27 -0.59 15.00
C LYS A 363 -12.50 0.76 15.72
N ASP A 364 -11.53 1.23 16.49
CA ASP A 364 -11.65 2.35 17.43
C ASP A 364 -10.48 3.37 17.35
N ASN A 365 -9.90 3.55 16.15
CA ASN A 365 -8.72 4.40 15.88
C ASN A 365 -7.42 3.93 16.55
N GLY A 366 -7.26 2.62 16.73
CA GLY A 366 -6.06 2.02 17.31
C GLY A 366 -6.01 2.07 18.84
N ALA A 367 -7.16 2.23 19.51
CA ALA A 367 -7.22 2.11 20.97
C ALA A 367 -7.17 0.63 21.40
N THR A 368 -7.82 -0.25 20.64
CA THR A 368 -7.77 -1.70 20.80
C THR A 368 -7.52 -2.41 19.47
N TRP A 369 -6.99 -3.63 19.56
CA TRP A 369 -6.55 -4.41 18.40
C TRP A 369 -6.99 -5.87 18.51
N GLU A 370 -7.61 -6.36 17.44
CA GLU A 370 -7.82 -7.78 17.14
C GLU A 370 -6.62 -8.30 16.33
N VAL A 371 -6.18 -9.54 16.57
CA VAL A 371 -4.99 -10.11 15.94
C VAL A 371 -5.35 -11.42 15.25
N THR A 372 -4.92 -11.53 13.98
CA THR A 372 -5.03 -12.74 13.19
C THR A 372 -3.63 -13.19 12.79
N GLY A 373 -3.26 -14.40 13.20
CA GLY A 373 -2.01 -15.03 12.76
C GLY A 373 -2.10 -15.39 11.27
N LEU A 374 -1.03 -15.15 10.52
CA LEU A 374 -0.96 -15.45 9.10
C LEU A 374 -0.11 -16.71 8.89
N GLU A 375 -0.62 -17.69 8.16
CA GLU A 375 0.10 -18.91 7.77
C GLU A 375 1.03 -18.67 6.56
N ILE A 376 1.88 -17.64 6.67
CA ILE A 376 2.76 -17.18 5.60
C ILE A 376 4.22 -17.57 5.86
N ASP A 377 4.96 -17.86 4.80
CA ASP A 377 6.37 -18.22 4.86
C ASP A 377 7.29 -16.98 4.79
N ARG A 378 6.85 -15.93 4.08
CA ARG A 378 7.56 -14.65 3.88
C ARG A 378 6.91 -13.48 4.60
N ASP A 379 7.59 -12.33 4.58
CA ASP A 379 7.07 -11.08 5.16
C ASP A 379 5.97 -10.49 4.28
N ALA A 380 5.00 -9.85 4.92
CA ALA A 380 3.97 -9.14 4.18
C ALA A 380 4.45 -7.75 3.76
N ALA A 381 4.31 -7.46 2.47
CA ALA A 381 4.73 -6.23 1.82
C ALA A 381 3.67 -5.12 1.91
N PHE A 382 2.42 -5.48 1.64
CA PHE A 382 1.30 -4.56 1.72
C PHE A 382 0.03 -5.24 2.24
N VAL A 383 -0.85 -4.41 2.82
CA VAL A 383 -2.29 -4.68 2.98
C VAL A 383 -3.06 -3.60 2.23
N SER A 384 -4.15 -3.97 1.58
CA SER A 384 -5.04 -3.01 0.91
C SER A 384 -6.49 -3.47 1.00
N TYR A 385 -7.39 -2.54 1.35
CA TYR A 385 -8.83 -2.76 1.24
C TYR A 385 -9.25 -2.80 -0.23
N ASP A 386 -10.18 -3.68 -0.56
CA ASP A 386 -10.93 -3.57 -1.80
C ASP A 386 -11.77 -2.27 -1.74
N PRO A 387 -11.72 -1.42 -2.78
CA PRO A 387 -12.41 -0.12 -2.78
C PRO A 387 -13.93 -0.21 -2.94
N PHE A 388 -14.48 -1.39 -3.23
CA PHE A 388 -15.92 -1.62 -3.38
C PHE A 388 -16.54 -2.34 -2.19
N ASP A 389 -15.76 -3.13 -1.43
CA ASP A 389 -16.23 -3.82 -0.23
C ASP A 389 -15.10 -4.04 0.78
N THR A 390 -15.19 -3.36 1.93
CA THR A 390 -14.14 -3.36 2.95
C THR A 390 -14.04 -4.65 3.78
N ASN A 391 -14.92 -5.64 3.55
CA ASN A 391 -14.70 -6.98 4.07
C ASN A 391 -13.59 -7.72 3.31
N PHE A 392 -13.33 -7.29 2.07
CA PHE A 392 -12.25 -7.84 1.27
C PHE A 392 -10.97 -7.03 1.45
N LEU A 393 -9.89 -7.72 1.79
CA LEU A 393 -8.55 -7.16 1.80
C LEU A 393 -7.60 -8.10 1.08
N PHE A 394 -6.63 -7.51 0.39
CA PHE A 394 -5.52 -8.24 -0.20
C PHE A 394 -4.23 -7.97 0.55
N LEU A 395 -3.41 -9.02 0.60
CA LEU A 395 -2.06 -9.01 1.14
C LEU A 395 -1.10 -9.53 0.07
N GLY A 396 0.04 -8.87 -0.09
CA GLY A 396 1.14 -9.35 -0.92
C GLY A 396 2.35 -9.68 -0.07
N LEU A 397 3.09 -10.72 -0.42
CA LEU A 397 4.30 -11.16 0.28
C LEU A 397 5.57 -10.82 -0.49
N ARG A 398 6.66 -10.59 0.25
CA ARG A 398 7.98 -10.22 -0.29
C ARG A 398 9.12 -10.63 0.65
N GLU A 399 10.28 -10.93 0.06
CA GLU A 399 11.56 -10.98 0.78
C GLU A 399 12.23 -9.59 0.82
N PHE A 400 12.69 -9.19 2.00
CA PHE A 400 13.26 -7.85 2.26
C PHE A 400 14.77 -7.85 2.40
#